data_AF-A0A7X0VHU2-F1
#
_entry.id   AF-A0A7X0VHU2-F1
#
_cell.length_a   1.000
_cell.length_b   1.000
_cell.length_c   1.000
_cell.angle_alpha   90.00
_cell.angle_beta   90.00
_cell.angle_gamma   90.00
#
_symmetry.space_group_name_H-M   'P 1'
#
loop_
_entity.id
_entity.type
_entity.pdbx_description
1 polymer ?
#
loop_
_entity_poly.entity_id
_entity_poly.type
_entity_poly.pdbx_seq_one_letter_code
_entity_poly.pdbx_strand_id
1 'polypeptide(L)' 'MAIASVYVSLILAGRRAFAQVPATIQPSVEAELTGMGFGTDGQPLQPVE' A
#
# COMPACT_ATOMS: atom_id res chain seq x y z
N MET A 1 0.63 -5.81 -11.64
CA MET A 1 2.07 -5.53 -11.82
C MET A 1 2.82 -6.07 -10.61
N ALA A 2 3.63 -7.12 -10.75
CA ALA A 2 4.20 -7.87 -9.61
C ALA A 2 4.98 -7.01 -8.58
N ILE A 3 5.55 -5.89 -9.01
CA ILE A 3 6.27 -4.95 -8.12
C ILE A 3 5.33 -4.19 -7.18
N ALA A 4 4.15 -3.74 -7.64
CA ALA A 4 3.24 -2.97 -6.80
C ALA A 4 2.80 -3.80 -5.58
N SER A 5 2.43 -5.05 -5.79
CA SER A 5 2.01 -5.98 -4.74
C SER A 5 3.12 -6.28 -3.72
N VAL A 6 4.40 -6.26 -4.14
CA VAL A 6 5.54 -6.36 -3.21
C VAL A 6 5.60 -5.13 -2.31
N TYR A 7 5.46 -3.92 -2.88
CA TYR A 7 5.45 -2.69 -2.09
C TYR A 7 4.25 -2.61 -1.16
N VAL A 8 3.05 -3.01 -1.61
CA VAL A 8 1.84 -3.17 -0.79
C VAL A 8 2.15 -4.06 0.41
N SER A 9 2.73 -5.25 0.18
CA SER A 9 3.08 -6.19 1.26
C SER A 9 4.11 -5.61 2.23
N LEU A 10 5.09 -4.84 1.75
CA LEU A 10 6.10 -4.18 2.60
C LEU A 10 5.50 -3.06 3.45
N ILE A 11 4.52 -2.32 2.90
CA ILE A 11 3.79 -1.26 3.59
C ILE A 11 2.90 -1.87 4.68
N LEU A 12 2.13 -2.91 4.34
CA LEU A 12 1.31 -3.66 5.31
C LEU A 12 2.15 -4.30 6.42
N ALA A 13 3.37 -4.74 6.10
CA ALA A 13 4.31 -5.28 7.09
C ALA A 13 5.01 -4.19 7.94
N GLY A 14 4.72 -2.90 7.73
CA GLY A 14 5.36 -1.78 8.43
C GLY A 14 6.86 -1.64 8.12
N ARG A 15 7.37 -2.32 7.09
CA ARG A 15 8.78 -2.31 6.70
C ARG A 15 9.11 -1.15 5.77
N ARG A 16 8.10 -0.51 5.19
CA ARG A 16 8.26 0.57 4.23
C ARG A 16 7.09 1.54 4.29
N ALA A 17 7.34 2.82 4.09
CA ALA A 17 6.28 3.83 3.96
C ALA A 17 5.91 4.04 2.49
N PHE A 18 4.68 4.46 2.22
CA PHE A 18 4.24 4.82 0.86
C PHE A 18 5.10 5.94 0.24
N ALA A 19 5.60 6.87 1.06
CA ALA A 19 6.54 7.90 0.62
C ALA A 19 7.90 7.36 0.12
N GLN A 20 8.27 6.13 0.51
CA GLN A 20 9.49 5.46 0.05
C GLN A 20 9.26 4.63 -1.24
N VAL A 21 8.02 4.58 -1.72
CA VAL A 21 7.67 3.96 -3.00
C VAL A 21 8.09 4.93 -4.13
N PRO A 22 8.73 4.45 -5.20
CA PRO A 22 9.00 5.27 -6.39
C PRO A 22 7.72 5.87 -6.97
N ALA A 23 7.74 7.18 -7.29
CA ALA A 23 6.59 7.92 -7.79
C ALA A 23 5.93 7.31 -9.05
N THR A 24 6.71 6.59 -9.87
CA THR A 24 6.21 5.89 -11.06
C THR A 24 5.26 4.73 -10.74
N ILE A 25 5.36 4.13 -9.55
CA ILE A 25 4.54 2.98 -9.14
C ILE A 25 3.64 3.29 -7.95
N GLN A 26 3.82 4.41 -7.25
CA GLN A 26 2.89 4.94 -6.25
C GLN A 26 1.42 4.85 -6.65
N PRO A 27 0.99 5.30 -7.85
CA PRO A 27 -0.42 5.22 -8.24
C PRO A 27 -0.92 3.77 -8.34
N SER A 28 -0.06 2.82 -8.75
CA SER A 28 -0.42 1.41 -8.77
C SER A 28 -0.50 0.81 -7.36
N VAL A 29 0.39 1.23 -6.45
CA VAL A 29 0.40 0.77 -5.05
C VAL A 29 -0.81 1.30 -4.29
N GLU A 30 -1.18 2.56 -4.50
CA GLU A 30 -2.37 3.18 -3.90
C GLU A 30 -3.65 2.50 -4.40
N ALA A 31 -3.75 2.22 -5.69
CA ALA A 31 -4.89 1.51 -6.27
C ALA A 31 -5.03 0.09 -5.69
N GLU A 32 -3.92 -0.64 -5.51
CA GLU A 32 -3.95 -1.97 -4.89
C GLU A 32 -4.30 -1.92 -3.40
N LEU A 33 -3.69 -1.00 -2.63
CA LEU A 33 -4.02 -0.80 -1.21
C LEU A 33 -5.50 -0.47 -1.05
N THR A 34 -5.99 0.51 -1.81
CA THR A 34 -7.39 0.95 -1.77
C THR A 34 -8.35 -0.16 -2.20
N GLY A 35 -8.00 -0.91 -3.26
CA GLY A 35 -8.79 -2.07 -3.71
C GLY A 35 -8.85 -3.21 -2.68
N MET A 36 -7.82 -3.32 -1.83
CA MET A 36 -7.79 -4.26 -0.70
C MET A 36 -8.43 -3.70 0.59
N GLY A 37 -8.87 -2.44 0.59
CA GLY A 37 -9.44 -1.78 1.77
C GLY A 37 -8.40 -1.25 2.75
N PHE A 38 -7.16 -1.03 2.32
CA PHE A 38 -6.08 -0.42 3.10
C PHE A 38 -5.78 1.00 2.59
N GLY A 39 -5.39 1.88 3.50
CA GLY A 39 -4.86 3.20 3.22
C GLY A 39 -3.38 3.13 2.83
N THR A 40 -2.85 4.26 2.39
CA THR A 40 -1.44 4.43 2.02
C THR A 40 -0.49 4.18 3.20
N ASP A 41 -0.97 4.30 4.44
CA ASP A 41 -0.23 3.98 5.65
C ASP A 41 -0.17 2.47 5.97
N GLY A 42 -0.74 1.61 5.11
CA GLY A 42 -0.85 0.17 5.36
C GLY A 42 -1.83 -0.20 6.47
N GLN A 43 -2.65 0.77 6.91
CA GLN A 43 -3.74 0.55 7.86
C GLN A 43 -5.05 0.31 7.11
N PRO A 44 -5.95 -0.53 7.64
CA PRO A 44 -7.27 -0.70 7.05
C PRO A 44 -8.01 0.65 7.03
N LEU A 45 -8.72 0.94 5.94
CA LEU A 45 -9.51 2.16 5.75
C LEU A 45 -10.74 2.23 6.69
N GLN A 46 -10.99 1.19 7.47
CA GLN A 46 -12.05 1.13 8.46
C GLN A 46 -11.56 0.48 9.77
N PRO A 47 -12.07 0.92 10.94
CA PRO A 47 -11.80 0.25 12.20
C PRO A 47 -12.45 -1.13 12.17
N VAL A 48 -11.75 -2.15 12.67
CA VAL A 48 -12.42 -3.35 13.17
C VAL A 48 -13.41 -2.91 14.26
N GLU A 49 -14.71 -3.09 14.02
CA GLU A 49 -15.77 -2.92 15.03
C GLU A 49 -15.54 -3.83 16.25
#